data_AF-A0A2D7PLJ3-F1
#
_entry.id   AF-A0A2D7PLJ3-F1
#
_cell.length_a   1.000
_cell.length_b   1.000
_cell.length_c   1.000
_cell.angle_alpha   90.00
_cell.angle_beta   90.00
_cell.angle_gamma   90.00
#
_symmetry.space_group_name_H-M   'P 1'
#
loop_
_entity.id
_entity.type
_entity.pdbx_description
1 polymer ?
#
loop_
_entity_poly.entity_id
_entity_poly.type
_entity_poly.pdbx_seq_one_letter_code
_entity_poly.pdbx_strand_id
1 'polypeptide(L)'
;MSPACLRAGVVWLTLALTGVLGCATHQQKKLEAHYGPSESILEVVATLRRHVPDDTYRFPPATDFTGRNVYLSALLRLESIERIHADALRTGYMSGVIAFSKGRALERIRGYDVAAMQYREAARLDEELAAEALRSAKVCDGLAEARQIGLQPVDPLDPDPEPLLLPAVIDADWVVTVMDQRTALLSYLLEENRDNHYEAVIREEIERGEEIRASWFEQHRYDLPNGQVRSISELQRVVSRNAASKEYLRHMLRLAELYDILAHEYVEAVPPVSLDFDPARFQDLVDPAVHLYESVASNDGSTEKLEASRRLEAFLAFTLVVDRDRFTF
;
A
#
# COMPACT_ATOMS: atom_id res chain seq x y z
N MET A 1 -7.54 5.45 -86.06
CA MET A 1 -6.77 5.67 -84.81
C MET A 1 -7.43 4.84 -83.73
N SER A 2 -6.78 3.76 -83.32
CA SER A 2 -7.39 2.67 -82.54
C SER A 2 -7.27 2.93 -81.04
N PRO A 3 -8.33 2.72 -80.23
CA PRO A 3 -8.37 3.05 -78.79
C PRO A 3 -7.50 2.15 -77.90
N ALA A 4 -6.70 1.26 -78.48
CA ALA A 4 -5.87 0.30 -77.75
C ALA A 4 -4.54 0.90 -77.23
N CYS A 5 -3.98 1.94 -77.86
CA CYS A 5 -2.69 2.51 -77.46
C CYS A 5 -2.73 3.39 -76.19
N LEU A 6 -3.90 3.96 -75.84
CA LEU A 6 -4.00 4.85 -74.68
C LEU A 6 -4.10 4.09 -73.34
N ARG A 7 -4.49 2.81 -73.35
CA ARG A 7 -4.68 2.01 -72.13
C ARG A 7 -3.38 1.42 -71.57
N ALA A 8 -2.35 1.24 -72.39
CA ALA A 8 -1.08 0.67 -71.95
C ALA A 8 -0.20 1.66 -71.14
N GLY A 9 -0.28 2.96 -71.44
CA GLY A 9 0.49 4.00 -70.73
C GLY A 9 -0.02 4.29 -69.32
N VAL A 10 -1.34 4.20 -69.09
CA VAL A 10 -1.95 4.46 -67.78
C VAL A 10 -1.67 3.34 -66.78
N VAL A 11 -1.57 2.08 -67.24
CA VAL A 11 -1.29 0.92 -66.39
C VAL A 11 0.15 0.90 -65.87
N TRP A 12 1.11 1.40 -66.64
CA TRP A 12 2.50 1.53 -66.17
C TRP A 12 2.71 2.69 -65.20
N LEU A 13 1.96 3.79 -65.35
CA LEU A 13 2.02 4.93 -64.44
C LEU A 13 1.42 4.61 -63.06
N THR A 14 0.37 3.79 -63.00
CA THR A 14 -0.24 3.36 -61.72
C THR A 14 0.59 2.30 -60.98
N LEU A 15 1.33 1.44 -61.70
CA LEU A 15 2.28 0.49 -61.08
C LEU A 15 3.51 1.20 -60.49
N ALA A 16 3.99 2.27 -61.14
CA ALA A 16 5.11 3.06 -60.64
C ALA A 16 4.74 3.91 -59.40
N LEU A 17 3.51 4.43 -59.33
CA LEU A 17 3.03 5.20 -58.16
C LEU A 17 2.78 4.30 -56.93
N THR A 18 2.42 3.03 -57.13
CA THR A 18 2.18 2.08 -56.02
C THR A 18 3.47 1.50 -55.43
N GLY A 19 4.57 1.47 -56.18
CA GLY A 19 5.89 1.04 -55.68
C GLY A 19 6.56 2.04 -54.73
N VAL A 20 6.29 3.35 -54.89
CA VAL A 20 6.93 4.40 -54.07
C VAL A 20 6.22 4.58 -52.71
N LEU A 21 4.92 4.31 -52.61
CA LEU A 21 4.15 4.38 -51.36
C LEU A 21 4.43 3.21 -50.40
N GLY A 22 4.95 2.07 -50.89
CA GLY A 22 5.27 0.88 -50.07
C GLY A 22 6.62 0.93 -49.34
N CYS A 23 7.57 1.74 -49.81
CA CYS A 23 8.90 1.82 -49.19
C CYS A 23 8.91 2.74 -47.96
N ALA A 24 8.08 3.79 -47.93
CA ALA A 24 7.96 4.66 -46.77
C ALA A 24 7.46 3.88 -45.54
N THR A 25 6.46 3.01 -45.69
CA THR A 25 5.86 2.22 -44.60
C THR A 25 6.79 1.17 -44.02
N HIS A 26 7.65 0.53 -44.82
CA HIS A 26 8.63 -0.44 -44.30
C HIS A 26 9.77 0.24 -43.55
N GLN A 27 10.22 1.42 -44.02
CA GLN A 27 11.28 2.18 -43.37
C GLN A 27 10.77 2.83 -42.07
N GLN A 28 9.52 3.32 -42.06
CA GLN A 28 8.81 3.76 -40.86
C GLN A 28 8.61 2.62 -39.85
N LYS A 29 8.12 1.44 -40.28
CA LYS A 29 8.02 0.27 -39.41
C LYS A 29 9.36 -0.17 -38.84
N LYS A 30 10.45 -0.03 -39.61
CA LYS A 30 11.80 -0.38 -39.15
C LYS A 30 12.35 0.65 -38.15
N LEU A 31 12.02 1.93 -38.32
CA LEU A 31 12.32 3.00 -37.36
C LEU A 31 11.48 2.86 -36.08
N GLU A 32 10.17 2.62 -36.19
CA GLU A 32 9.27 2.33 -35.07
C GLU A 32 9.71 1.07 -34.31
N ALA A 33 10.18 0.02 -35.00
CA ALA A 33 10.72 -1.16 -34.35
C ALA A 33 12.07 -0.90 -33.65
N HIS A 34 12.85 0.08 -34.11
CA HIS A 34 14.16 0.40 -33.54
C HIS A 34 14.07 1.32 -32.32
N TYR A 35 13.16 2.30 -32.35
CA TYR A 35 12.95 3.24 -31.23
C TYR A 35 11.79 2.86 -30.29
N GLY A 36 10.91 1.95 -30.71
CA GLY A 36 9.75 1.51 -29.94
C GLY A 36 10.07 1.03 -28.52
N PRO A 37 11.13 0.23 -28.28
CA PRO A 37 11.52 -0.17 -26.93
C PRO A 37 11.95 1.02 -26.07
N SER A 38 12.78 1.91 -26.61
CA SER A 38 13.30 3.08 -25.88
C SER A 38 12.19 4.05 -25.50
N GLU A 39 11.29 4.36 -26.44
CA GLU A 39 10.16 5.25 -26.18
C GLU A 39 9.23 4.68 -25.11
N SER A 40 8.93 3.38 -25.20
CA SER A 40 8.08 2.69 -24.22
C SER A 40 8.71 2.67 -22.82
N ILE A 41 10.03 2.45 -22.71
CA ILE A 41 10.73 2.50 -21.41
C ILE A 41 10.71 3.92 -20.88
N LEU A 42 11.06 4.92 -21.70
CA LEU A 42 11.11 6.32 -21.26
C LEU A 42 9.75 6.84 -20.80
N GLU A 43 8.65 6.40 -21.42
CA GLU A 43 7.30 6.73 -20.98
C GLU A 43 7.04 6.20 -19.55
N VAL A 44 7.33 4.92 -19.31
CA VAL A 44 7.13 4.30 -17.98
C VAL A 44 8.04 4.94 -16.94
N VAL A 45 9.30 5.20 -17.27
CA VAL A 45 10.26 5.89 -16.40
C VAL A 45 9.78 7.31 -16.08
N ALA A 46 9.24 8.04 -17.06
CA ALA A 46 8.71 9.38 -16.86
C ALA A 46 7.51 9.36 -15.91
N THR A 47 6.61 8.37 -16.03
CA THR A 47 5.51 8.17 -15.08
C THR A 47 6.04 7.92 -13.67
N LEU A 48 6.99 6.99 -13.49
CA LEU A 48 7.57 6.71 -12.18
C LEU A 48 8.23 7.96 -11.59
N ARG A 49 9.09 8.66 -12.34
CA ARG A 49 9.78 9.87 -11.86
C ARG A 49 8.83 10.97 -11.42
N ARG A 50 7.65 11.07 -12.02
CA ARG A 50 6.61 12.01 -11.61
C ARG A 50 6.04 11.68 -10.23
N HIS A 51 5.85 10.40 -9.92
CA HIS A 51 5.14 9.93 -8.74
C HIS A 51 6.05 9.49 -7.59
N VAL A 52 7.33 9.20 -7.84
CA VAL A 52 8.32 8.91 -6.78
C VAL A 52 8.33 9.97 -5.65
N PRO A 53 8.25 11.29 -5.89
CA PRO A 53 8.22 12.26 -4.79
C PRO A 53 6.86 12.37 -4.10
N ASP A 54 5.82 11.64 -4.51
CA ASP A 54 4.50 11.72 -3.89
C ASP A 54 4.57 11.28 -2.42
N ASP A 55 3.94 12.08 -1.56
CA ASP A 55 3.75 11.75 -0.15
C ASP A 55 2.63 10.71 -0.02
N THR A 56 2.99 9.45 -0.25
CA THR A 56 2.05 8.33 -0.14
C THR A 56 1.57 8.09 1.28
N TYR A 57 2.24 8.65 2.30
CA TYR A 57 1.80 8.52 3.68
C TYR A 57 0.55 9.37 3.94
N ARG A 58 0.49 10.58 3.40
CA ARG A 58 -0.66 11.49 3.58
C ARG A 58 -1.73 11.34 2.51
N PHE A 59 -1.35 10.87 1.31
CA PHE A 59 -2.25 10.77 0.18
C PHE A 59 -2.25 9.36 -0.42
N PRO A 60 -3.39 8.86 -0.91
CA PRO A 60 -3.42 7.59 -1.63
C PRO A 60 -2.45 7.60 -2.82
N PRO A 61 -1.81 6.45 -3.13
CA PRO A 61 -0.94 6.35 -4.29
C PRO A 61 -1.72 6.68 -5.57
N ALA A 62 -1.04 7.33 -6.52
CA ALA A 62 -1.64 7.64 -7.80
C ALA A 62 -2.14 6.37 -8.50
N THR A 63 -3.26 6.51 -9.21
CA THR A 63 -3.87 5.44 -10.01
C THR A 63 -3.79 5.76 -11.50
N ASP A 64 -3.64 4.73 -12.33
CA ASP A 64 -3.76 4.85 -13.77
C ASP A 64 -5.24 5.03 -14.20
N PHE A 65 -5.49 5.15 -15.51
CA PHE A 65 -6.84 5.33 -16.05
C PHE A 65 -7.77 4.13 -15.78
N THR A 66 -7.23 2.98 -15.38
CA THR A 66 -8.00 1.79 -14.98
C THR A 66 -8.27 1.72 -13.48
N GLY A 67 -7.77 2.70 -12.71
CA GLY A 67 -7.85 2.71 -11.25
C GLY A 67 -6.80 1.84 -10.57
N ARG A 68 -5.80 1.32 -11.29
CA ARG A 68 -4.73 0.49 -10.70
C ARG A 68 -3.61 1.37 -10.18
N ASN A 69 -2.96 0.91 -9.11
CA ASN A 69 -1.78 1.56 -8.54
C ASN A 69 -0.68 1.74 -9.60
N VAL A 70 -0.24 2.99 -9.81
CA VAL A 70 0.74 3.37 -10.85
C VAL A 70 2.05 2.61 -10.72
N TYR A 71 2.52 2.32 -9.50
CA TYR A 71 3.78 1.60 -9.28
C TYR A 71 3.69 0.15 -9.76
N LEU A 72 2.58 -0.53 -9.44
CA LEU A 72 2.33 -1.89 -9.91
C LEU A 72 2.15 -1.93 -11.43
N SER A 73 1.38 -1.00 -11.99
CA SER A 73 1.20 -0.88 -13.44
C SER A 73 2.54 -0.62 -14.15
N ALA A 74 3.40 0.23 -13.59
CA ALA A 74 4.75 0.49 -14.14
C ALA A 74 5.64 -0.77 -14.09
N LEU A 75 5.65 -1.50 -12.99
CA LEU A 75 6.41 -2.75 -12.85
C LEU A 75 6.00 -3.77 -13.92
N LEU A 76 4.69 -4.03 -14.06
CA LEU A 76 4.15 -4.96 -15.05
C LEU A 76 4.45 -4.51 -16.49
N ARG A 77 4.40 -3.20 -16.75
CA ARG A 77 4.76 -2.65 -18.07
C ARG A 77 6.23 -2.88 -18.38
N LEU A 78 7.14 -2.66 -17.43
CA LEU A 78 8.57 -2.92 -17.61
C LEU A 78 8.84 -4.41 -17.89
N GLU A 79 8.22 -5.32 -17.13
CA GLU A 79 8.36 -6.76 -17.35
C GLU A 79 7.80 -7.21 -18.71
N SER A 80 6.69 -6.61 -19.14
CA SER A 80 6.10 -6.87 -20.46
C SER A 80 7.02 -6.39 -21.58
N ILE A 81 7.58 -5.18 -21.46
CA ILE A 81 8.53 -4.61 -22.42
C ILE A 81 9.77 -5.51 -22.54
N GLU A 82 10.34 -5.97 -21.43
CA GLU A 82 11.48 -6.89 -21.44
C GLU A 82 11.16 -8.21 -22.15
N ARG A 83 9.95 -8.74 -21.95
CA ARG A 83 9.52 -9.98 -22.61
C ARG A 83 9.31 -9.79 -24.10
N ILE A 84 8.63 -8.72 -24.51
CA ILE A 84 8.29 -8.44 -25.91
C ILE A 84 9.53 -8.05 -26.72
N HIS A 85 10.43 -7.27 -26.11
CA HIS A 85 11.63 -6.73 -26.76
C HIS A 85 12.91 -7.42 -26.30
N ALA A 86 12.82 -8.68 -25.84
CA ALA A 86 13.97 -9.43 -25.33
C ALA A 86 15.16 -9.43 -26.29
N ASP A 87 14.92 -9.63 -27.59
CA ASP A 87 15.98 -9.64 -28.62
C ASP A 87 16.64 -8.26 -28.82
N ALA A 88 15.87 -7.18 -28.72
CA ALA A 88 16.39 -5.82 -28.85
C ALA A 88 17.19 -5.39 -27.62
N LEU A 89 16.83 -5.90 -26.44
CA LEU A 89 17.49 -5.61 -25.16
C LEU A 89 18.69 -6.53 -24.86
N ARG A 90 18.94 -7.55 -25.69
CA ARG A 90 20.09 -8.47 -25.55
C ARG A 90 21.45 -7.78 -25.49
N THR A 91 21.57 -6.58 -26.05
CA THR A 91 22.80 -5.80 -26.05
C THR A 91 23.09 -5.12 -24.71
N GLY A 92 22.19 -5.24 -23.73
CA GLY A 92 22.27 -4.54 -22.44
C GLY A 92 21.79 -3.09 -22.51
N TYR A 93 21.27 -2.65 -23.66
CA TYR A 93 20.78 -1.30 -23.85
C TYR A 93 19.61 -1.00 -22.90
N MET A 94 19.76 0.03 -22.06
CA MET A 94 18.82 0.45 -21.01
C MET A 94 18.53 -0.58 -19.92
N SER A 95 19.24 -1.72 -19.85
CA SER A 95 19.00 -2.74 -18.83
C SER A 95 19.20 -2.20 -17.40
N GLY A 96 20.20 -1.33 -17.19
CA GLY A 96 20.38 -0.65 -15.90
C GLY A 96 19.22 0.28 -15.53
N VAL A 97 18.70 1.04 -16.50
CA VAL A 97 17.52 1.90 -16.31
C VAL A 97 16.27 1.10 -15.97
N ILE A 98 16.06 -0.05 -16.64
CA ILE A 98 14.93 -0.93 -16.36
C ILE A 98 15.05 -1.49 -14.94
N ALA A 99 16.20 -2.06 -14.57
CA ALA A 99 16.44 -2.61 -13.24
C ALA A 99 16.24 -1.53 -12.15
N PHE A 100 16.79 -0.33 -12.35
CA PHE A 100 16.62 0.78 -11.42
C PHE A 100 15.14 1.16 -11.25
N SER A 101 14.41 1.22 -12.37
CA SER A 101 12.99 1.60 -12.38
C SER A 101 12.09 0.53 -11.76
N LYS A 102 12.44 -0.76 -11.91
CA LYS A 102 11.80 -1.84 -11.18
C LYS A 102 12.04 -1.70 -9.68
N GLY A 103 13.26 -1.39 -9.25
CA GLY A 103 13.57 -1.08 -7.85
C GLY A 103 12.66 0.02 -7.29
N ARG A 104 12.49 1.12 -8.04
CA ARG A 104 11.61 2.25 -7.69
C ARG A 104 10.13 1.88 -7.58
N ALA A 105 9.67 0.95 -8.41
CA ALA A 105 8.30 0.46 -8.32
C ALA A 105 8.12 -0.50 -7.14
N LEU A 106 9.07 -1.42 -6.94
CA LEU A 106 9.03 -2.45 -5.91
C LEU A 106 9.09 -1.86 -4.49
N GLU A 107 9.90 -0.84 -4.25
CA GLU A 107 9.97 -0.16 -2.94
C GLU A 107 8.61 0.45 -2.54
N ARG A 108 7.80 0.89 -3.52
CA ARG A 108 6.48 1.49 -3.30
C ARG A 108 5.37 0.48 -3.05
N ILE A 109 5.59 -0.76 -3.46
CA ILE A 109 4.66 -1.89 -3.22
C ILE A 109 5.21 -2.86 -2.17
N ARG A 110 6.19 -2.43 -1.36
CA ARG A 110 6.74 -3.14 -0.20
C ARG A 110 7.48 -4.45 -0.53
N GLY A 111 7.98 -4.58 -1.76
CA GLY A 111 8.88 -5.65 -2.19
C GLY A 111 10.35 -5.29 -1.96
N TYR A 112 10.73 -4.96 -0.72
CA TYR A 112 12.01 -4.31 -0.41
C TYR A 112 13.24 -5.18 -0.69
N ASP A 113 13.16 -6.47 -0.40
CA ASP A 113 14.19 -7.47 -0.70
C ASP A 113 14.45 -7.55 -2.21
N VAL A 114 13.38 -7.67 -3.00
CA VAL A 114 13.47 -7.71 -4.46
C VAL A 114 13.90 -6.34 -5.02
N ALA A 115 13.45 -5.23 -4.43
CA ALA A 115 13.87 -3.89 -4.80
C ALA A 115 15.39 -3.71 -4.62
N ALA A 116 15.93 -4.13 -3.47
CA ALA A 116 17.36 -4.08 -3.20
C ALA A 116 18.16 -4.91 -4.21
N MET A 117 17.66 -6.09 -4.59
CA MET A 117 18.27 -6.91 -5.66
C MET A 117 18.29 -6.17 -7.01
N GLN A 118 17.16 -5.57 -7.40
CA GLN A 118 17.05 -4.81 -8.64
C GLN A 118 17.98 -3.59 -8.66
N TYR A 119 18.13 -2.90 -7.53
CA TYR A 119 19.07 -1.79 -7.41
C TYR A 119 20.53 -2.22 -7.51
N ARG A 120 20.93 -3.33 -6.87
CA ARG A 120 22.29 -3.87 -7.04
C ARG A 120 22.56 -4.29 -8.47
N GLU A 121 21.56 -4.85 -9.15
CA GLU A 121 21.67 -5.21 -10.56
C GLU A 121 21.80 -3.96 -11.45
N ALA A 122 21.02 -2.91 -11.19
CA ALA A 122 21.16 -1.63 -11.87
C ALA A 122 22.57 -1.05 -11.71
N ALA A 123 23.14 -1.12 -10.50
CA ALA A 123 24.49 -0.65 -10.24
C ALA A 123 25.58 -1.46 -10.96
N ARG A 124 25.33 -2.75 -11.20
CA ARG A 124 26.23 -3.62 -11.98
C ARG A 124 26.16 -3.32 -13.47
N LEU A 125 24.99 -2.95 -13.97
CA LEU A 125 24.71 -2.74 -15.39
C LEU A 125 25.03 -1.33 -15.87
N ASP A 126 24.96 -0.33 -14.99
CA ASP A 126 25.10 1.08 -15.34
C ASP A 126 25.90 1.84 -14.26
N GLU A 127 27.11 2.27 -14.63
CA GLU A 127 28.04 2.97 -13.75
C GLU A 127 27.52 4.35 -13.32
N GLU A 128 26.75 5.04 -14.17
CA GLU A 128 26.21 6.36 -13.85
C GLU A 128 25.12 6.25 -12.78
N LEU A 129 24.33 5.17 -12.79
CA LEU A 129 23.29 4.90 -11.81
C LEU A 129 23.82 4.23 -10.53
N ALA A 130 25.03 3.66 -10.56
CA ALA A 130 25.53 2.79 -9.50
C ALA A 130 25.51 3.41 -8.10
N ALA A 131 25.93 4.68 -7.97
CA ALA A 131 25.98 5.34 -6.67
C ALA A 131 24.58 5.52 -6.05
N GLU A 132 23.59 5.94 -6.84
CA GLU A 132 22.20 6.12 -6.38
C GLU A 132 21.51 4.78 -6.14
N ALA A 133 21.77 3.80 -7.01
CA ALA A 133 21.21 2.47 -6.88
C ALA A 133 21.72 1.77 -5.61
N LEU A 134 23.02 1.82 -5.31
CA LEU A 134 23.56 1.24 -4.08
C LEU A 134 23.05 1.94 -2.81
N ARG A 135 22.85 3.26 -2.84
CA ARG A 135 22.17 3.97 -1.74
C ARG A 135 20.75 3.46 -1.54
N SER A 136 20.00 3.34 -2.63
CA SER A 136 18.61 2.86 -2.63
C SER A 136 18.50 1.42 -2.15
N ALA A 137 19.43 0.55 -2.57
CA ALA A 137 19.54 -0.82 -2.09
C ALA A 137 19.74 -0.89 -0.58
N LYS A 138 20.62 -0.05 -0.01
CA LYS A 138 20.87 0.01 1.44
C LYS A 138 19.60 0.37 2.23
N VAL A 139 18.82 1.34 1.75
CA VAL A 139 17.56 1.73 2.42
C VAL A 139 16.55 0.58 2.34
N CYS A 140 16.41 -0.05 1.17
CA CYS A 140 15.53 -1.20 0.98
C CYS A 140 15.95 -2.40 1.85
N ASP A 141 17.25 -2.67 2.00
CA ASP A 141 17.74 -3.71 2.92
C ASP A 141 17.33 -3.43 4.36
N GLY A 142 17.49 -2.18 4.83
CA GLY A 142 17.06 -1.77 6.17
C GLY A 142 15.55 -1.90 6.38
N LEU A 143 14.74 -1.56 5.37
CA LEU A 143 13.29 -1.76 5.39
C LEU A 143 12.91 -3.25 5.41
N ALA A 144 13.61 -4.08 4.63
CA ALA A 144 13.41 -5.53 4.63
C ALA A 144 13.78 -6.15 5.98
N GLU A 145 14.91 -5.74 6.56
CA GLU A 145 15.35 -6.15 7.90
C GLU A 145 14.33 -5.75 8.97
N ALA A 146 13.91 -4.49 8.99
CA ALA A 146 12.89 -4.01 9.92
C ALA A 146 11.58 -4.80 9.78
N ARG A 147 11.18 -5.13 8.55
CA ARG A 147 10.01 -5.95 8.30
C ARG A 147 10.17 -7.35 8.88
N GLN A 148 11.36 -7.94 9.00
CA GLN A 148 11.54 -9.27 9.58
C GLN A 148 11.52 -9.28 11.12
N ILE A 149 11.60 -8.11 11.77
CA ILE A 149 11.59 -8.01 13.24
C ILE A 149 10.16 -8.19 13.77
N GLY A 150 10.00 -9.15 14.67
CA GLY A 150 8.78 -9.35 15.45
C GLY A 150 7.64 -10.00 14.66
N LEU A 151 6.42 -9.54 14.92
CA LEU A 151 5.20 -10.14 14.38
C LEU A 151 4.98 -9.75 12.92
N GLN A 152 4.60 -10.74 12.10
CA GLN A 152 4.17 -10.54 10.72
C GLN A 152 2.70 -10.88 10.53
N PRO A 153 1.96 -10.13 9.70
CA PRO A 153 0.68 -10.59 9.20
C PRO A 153 0.89 -11.89 8.42
N VAL A 154 0.18 -12.94 8.81
CA VAL A 154 0.15 -14.22 8.08
C VAL A 154 -1.00 -14.18 7.09
N ASP A 155 -0.76 -14.61 5.85
CA ASP A 155 -1.83 -14.84 4.90
C ASP A 155 -2.61 -16.09 5.34
N PRO A 156 -3.90 -15.95 5.75
CA PRO A 156 -4.68 -17.08 6.22
C PRO A 156 -5.03 -18.08 5.11
N LEU A 157 -4.79 -17.72 3.84
CA LEU A 157 -5.07 -18.53 2.66
C LEU A 157 -3.80 -19.12 2.03
N ASP A 158 -2.63 -18.90 2.63
CA ASP A 158 -1.38 -19.47 2.14
C ASP A 158 -1.43 -21.00 2.27
N PRO A 159 -1.36 -21.76 1.15
CA PRO A 159 -1.34 -23.22 1.22
C PRO A 159 -0.07 -23.77 1.87
N ASP A 160 1.03 -23.01 1.85
CA ASP A 160 2.35 -23.44 2.32
C ASP A 160 2.98 -22.33 3.19
N PRO A 161 2.41 -22.03 4.38
CA PRO A 161 2.88 -20.94 5.21
C PRO A 161 4.34 -21.20 5.63
N GLU A 162 5.22 -20.24 5.35
CA GLU A 162 6.58 -20.31 5.88
C GLU A 162 6.52 -20.36 7.42
N PRO A 163 7.21 -21.33 8.06
CA PRO A 163 7.18 -21.44 9.50
C PRO A 163 7.82 -20.18 10.11
N LEU A 164 6.99 -19.38 10.78
CA LEU A 164 7.47 -18.21 11.51
C LEU A 164 8.43 -18.67 12.61
N LEU A 165 9.62 -18.07 12.67
CA LEU A 165 10.58 -18.25 13.76
C LEU A 165 10.11 -17.45 14.99
N LEU A 166 9.00 -17.86 15.56
CA LEU A 166 8.45 -17.28 16.79
C LEU A 166 8.96 -18.06 18.01
N PRO A 167 9.13 -17.39 19.16
CA PRO A 167 9.39 -18.10 20.41
C PRO A 167 8.22 -19.04 20.74
N ALA A 168 8.51 -20.10 21.50
CA ALA A 168 7.50 -21.06 21.93
C ALA A 168 6.39 -20.42 22.78
N VAL A 169 6.66 -19.27 23.41
CA VAL A 169 5.69 -18.46 24.15
C VAL A 169 5.81 -17.02 23.66
N ILE A 170 4.70 -16.48 23.20
CA ILE A 170 4.55 -15.07 22.84
C ILE A 170 3.74 -14.42 23.95
N ASP A 171 4.40 -13.67 24.81
CA ASP A 171 3.73 -12.85 25.83
C ASP A 171 3.72 -11.36 25.43
N ALA A 172 2.95 -10.57 26.18
CA ALA A 172 2.81 -9.15 25.88
C ALA A 172 4.13 -8.38 25.98
N ASP A 173 5.01 -8.73 26.91
CA ASP A 173 6.27 -8.00 27.13
C ASP A 173 7.25 -8.26 25.99
N TRP A 174 7.29 -9.49 25.48
CA TRP A 174 8.02 -9.84 24.28
C TRP A 174 7.50 -9.04 23.07
N VAL A 175 6.18 -9.00 22.85
CA VAL A 175 5.57 -8.26 21.73
C VAL A 175 5.94 -6.78 21.79
N VAL A 176 5.79 -6.14 22.95
CA VAL A 176 6.19 -4.74 23.14
C VAL A 176 7.66 -4.55 22.78
N THR A 177 8.53 -5.41 23.30
CA THR A 177 9.98 -5.32 23.10
C THR A 177 10.37 -5.45 21.63
N VAL A 178 9.90 -6.48 20.92
CA VAL A 178 10.29 -6.71 19.51
C VAL A 178 9.68 -5.65 18.58
N MET A 179 8.46 -5.19 18.87
CA MET A 179 7.83 -4.15 18.05
C MET A 179 8.43 -2.76 18.32
N ASP A 180 8.93 -2.49 19.53
CA ASP A 180 9.70 -1.29 19.81
C ASP A 180 11.09 -1.35 19.15
N GLN A 181 11.73 -2.52 19.05
CA GLN A 181 12.96 -2.69 18.25
C GLN A 181 12.73 -2.39 16.77
N ARG A 182 11.65 -2.93 16.17
CA ARG A 182 11.26 -2.62 14.79
C ARG A 182 11.05 -1.12 14.60
N THR A 183 10.27 -0.50 15.49
CA THR A 183 9.99 0.95 15.46
C THR A 183 11.27 1.76 15.59
N ALA A 184 12.22 1.34 16.45
CA ALA A 184 13.50 2.03 16.62
C ALA A 184 14.35 1.99 15.34
N LEU A 185 14.44 0.83 14.67
CA LEU A 185 15.17 0.71 13.40
C LEU A 185 14.53 1.57 12.31
N LEU A 186 13.20 1.54 12.18
CA LEU A 186 12.49 2.38 11.22
C LEU A 186 12.63 3.88 11.53
N SER A 187 12.62 4.27 12.80
CA SER A 187 12.84 5.66 13.21
C SER A 187 14.26 6.13 12.88
N TYR A 188 15.25 5.25 13.02
CA TYR A 188 16.62 5.52 12.59
C TYR A 188 16.68 5.74 11.06
N LEU A 189 16.07 4.84 10.29
CA LEU A 189 15.99 4.98 8.83
C LEU A 189 15.27 6.27 8.41
N LEU A 190 14.21 6.64 9.13
CA LEU A 190 13.45 7.87 8.89
C LEU A 190 14.32 9.11 9.09
N GLU A 191 15.13 9.14 10.15
CA GLU A 191 16.05 10.26 10.41
C GLU A 191 17.14 10.36 9.33
N GLU A 192 17.73 9.23 8.92
CA GLU A 192 18.73 9.19 7.85
C GLU A 192 18.17 9.64 6.48
N ASN A 193 16.86 9.50 6.28
CA ASN A 193 16.17 9.72 5.02
C ASN A 193 15.12 10.84 5.06
N ARG A 194 15.24 11.76 6.03
CA ARG A 194 14.36 12.93 6.09
C ARG A 194 14.49 13.77 4.82
N ASP A 195 13.39 14.37 4.39
CA ASP A 195 13.31 15.27 3.22
C ASP A 195 13.64 14.57 1.89
N ASN A 196 13.64 13.24 1.84
CA ASN A 196 13.76 12.47 0.61
C ASN A 196 12.51 11.62 0.37
N HIS A 197 12.42 11.02 -0.82
CA HIS A 197 11.23 10.28 -1.25
C HIS A 197 10.96 9.01 -0.42
N TYR A 198 11.91 8.51 0.36
CA TYR A 198 11.70 7.37 1.27
C TYR A 198 10.94 7.74 2.53
N GLU A 199 10.87 9.03 2.90
CA GLU A 199 10.22 9.46 4.13
C GLU A 199 8.78 8.92 4.23
N ALA A 200 7.99 9.03 3.16
CA ALA A 200 6.62 8.52 3.12
C ALA A 200 6.57 6.99 3.30
N VAL A 201 7.45 6.26 2.61
CA VAL A 201 7.51 4.78 2.67
C VAL A 201 7.89 4.30 4.07
N ILE A 202 8.86 4.97 4.71
CA ILE A 202 9.31 4.61 6.05
C ILE A 202 8.22 4.91 7.09
N ARG A 203 7.54 6.06 6.98
CA ARG A 203 6.40 6.39 7.86
C ARG A 203 5.27 5.36 7.74
N GLU A 204 4.94 4.93 6.54
CA GLU A 204 3.94 3.87 6.32
C GLU A 204 4.35 2.52 6.95
N GLU A 205 5.65 2.20 6.99
CA GLU A 205 6.12 0.97 7.65
C GLU A 205 6.14 1.09 9.19
N ILE A 206 6.38 2.29 9.72
CA ILE A 206 6.23 2.57 11.16
C ILE A 206 4.77 2.37 11.56
N GLU A 207 3.86 3.02 10.86
CA GLU A 207 2.42 2.93 11.08
C GLU A 207 1.93 1.47 11.00
N ARG A 208 2.37 0.73 9.97
CA ARG A 208 2.04 -0.70 9.85
C ARG A 208 2.55 -1.52 11.05
N GLY A 209 3.76 -1.23 11.54
CA GLY A 209 4.29 -1.88 12.74
C GLY A 209 3.41 -1.62 13.97
N GLU A 210 2.93 -0.39 14.13
CA GLU A 210 2.03 0.00 15.21
C GLU A 210 0.65 -0.68 15.08
N GLU A 211 0.10 -0.78 13.86
CA GLU A 211 -1.14 -1.52 13.59
C GLU A 211 -1.01 -3.02 13.89
N ILE A 212 0.10 -3.65 13.50
CA ILE A 212 0.36 -5.07 13.78
C ILE A 212 0.38 -5.31 15.29
N ARG A 213 1.09 -4.45 16.02
CA ARG A 213 1.15 -4.51 17.49
C ARG A 213 -0.25 -4.36 18.10
N ALA A 214 -1.02 -3.35 17.70
CA ALA A 214 -2.36 -3.13 18.21
C ALA A 214 -3.30 -4.31 17.89
N SER A 215 -3.20 -4.87 16.68
CA SER A 215 -3.98 -6.04 16.26
C SER A 215 -3.70 -7.27 17.11
N TRP A 216 -2.44 -7.50 17.49
CA TRP A 216 -2.10 -8.61 18.36
C TRP A 216 -2.75 -8.47 19.74
N PHE A 217 -2.70 -7.28 20.35
CA PHE A 217 -3.34 -7.03 21.65
C PHE A 217 -4.87 -7.20 21.58
N GLU A 218 -5.49 -6.70 20.51
CA GLU A 218 -6.93 -6.85 20.28
C GLU A 218 -7.36 -8.32 20.18
N GLN A 219 -6.57 -9.15 19.47
CA GLN A 219 -6.83 -10.58 19.30
C GLN A 219 -6.64 -11.39 20.60
N HIS A 220 -5.67 -10.99 21.44
CA HIS A 220 -5.33 -11.70 22.68
C HIS A 220 -5.95 -11.04 23.92
N ARG A 221 -6.92 -10.14 23.75
CA ARG A 221 -7.49 -9.32 24.84
C ARG A 221 -8.13 -10.13 25.98
N TYR A 222 -8.55 -11.36 25.71
CA TYR A 222 -9.15 -12.26 26.71
C TYR A 222 -8.11 -13.09 27.47
N ASP A 223 -6.96 -13.35 26.84
CA ASP A 223 -5.89 -14.17 27.42
C ASP A 223 -4.93 -13.33 28.28
N LEU A 224 -4.93 -12.01 28.07
CA LEU A 224 -4.02 -11.09 28.73
C LEU A 224 -4.63 -10.44 29.98
N PRO A 225 -3.83 -10.26 31.05
CA PRO A 225 -4.21 -9.41 32.17
C PRO A 225 -4.52 -7.99 31.70
N ASN A 226 -5.72 -7.49 32.02
CA ASN A 226 -6.21 -6.19 31.56
C ASN A 226 -6.16 -6.01 30.03
N GLY A 227 -6.34 -7.09 29.27
CA GLY A 227 -6.21 -7.10 27.82
C GLY A 227 -7.14 -6.11 27.11
N GLN A 228 -8.35 -5.86 27.63
CA GLN A 228 -9.26 -4.83 27.11
C GLN A 228 -8.63 -3.43 27.19
N VAL A 229 -8.17 -3.03 28.38
CA VAL A 229 -7.53 -1.71 28.60
C VAL A 229 -6.26 -1.56 27.76
N ARG A 230 -5.46 -2.63 27.66
CA ARG A 230 -4.26 -2.63 26.81
C ARG A 230 -4.61 -2.45 25.33
N SER A 231 -5.63 -3.14 24.83
CA SER A 231 -6.07 -3.03 23.43
C SER A 231 -6.53 -1.62 23.09
N ILE A 232 -7.33 -1.00 23.98
CA ILE A 232 -7.75 0.41 23.84
C ILE A 232 -6.52 1.33 23.80
N SER A 233 -5.58 1.16 24.73
CA SER A 233 -4.38 2.00 24.81
C SER A 233 -3.51 1.89 23.55
N GLU A 234 -3.38 0.70 22.97
CA GLU A 234 -2.59 0.49 21.75
C GLU A 234 -3.29 1.10 20.51
N LEU A 235 -4.61 0.98 20.38
CA LEU A 235 -5.36 1.65 19.31
C LEU A 235 -5.32 3.19 19.46
N GLN A 236 -5.45 3.72 20.67
CA GLN A 236 -5.28 5.16 20.95
C GLN A 236 -3.87 5.64 20.57
N ARG A 237 -2.84 4.81 20.82
CA ARG A 237 -1.46 5.09 20.39
C ARG A 237 -1.35 5.19 18.87
N VAL A 238 -1.97 4.27 18.12
CA VAL A 238 -2.00 4.31 16.64
C VAL A 238 -2.66 5.61 16.16
N VAL A 239 -3.84 5.96 16.69
CA VAL A 239 -4.57 7.18 16.30
C VAL A 239 -3.74 8.44 16.57
N SER A 240 -3.17 8.55 17.78
CA SER A 240 -2.45 9.75 18.20
C SER A 240 -1.13 9.97 17.45
N ARG A 241 -0.40 8.89 17.13
CA ARG A 241 0.89 8.98 16.44
C ARG A 241 0.75 9.20 14.93
N ASN A 242 -0.36 8.75 14.33
CA ASN A 242 -0.55 8.75 12.89
C ASN A 242 -1.62 9.76 12.42
N ALA A 243 -1.76 10.90 13.11
CA ALA A 243 -2.73 11.94 12.78
C ALA A 243 -2.61 12.54 11.37
N ALA A 244 -1.42 12.45 10.76
CA ALA A 244 -1.19 12.91 9.40
C ALA A 244 -1.36 11.81 8.34
N SER A 245 -1.61 10.56 8.74
CA SER A 245 -1.77 9.44 7.80
C SER A 245 -3.06 9.59 6.99
N LYS A 246 -3.02 9.11 5.74
CA LYS A 246 -4.22 8.89 4.92
C LYS A 246 -5.22 7.92 5.59
N GLU A 247 -4.73 7.02 6.45
CA GLU A 247 -5.53 6.02 7.17
C GLU A 247 -6.05 6.52 8.53
N TYR A 248 -5.81 7.78 8.88
CA TYR A 248 -6.19 8.33 10.19
C TYR A 248 -7.67 8.08 10.55
N LEU A 249 -8.58 8.30 9.62
CA LEU A 249 -10.02 8.07 9.82
C LEU A 249 -10.34 6.57 10.02
N ARG A 250 -9.59 5.69 9.34
CA ARG A 250 -9.70 4.23 9.52
C ARG A 250 -9.27 3.81 10.92
N HIS A 251 -8.22 4.43 11.46
CA HIS A 251 -7.77 4.17 12.83
C HIS A 251 -8.78 4.62 13.87
N MET A 252 -9.38 5.80 13.68
CA MET A 252 -10.45 6.29 14.54
C MET A 252 -11.66 5.36 14.52
N LEU A 253 -12.06 4.88 13.33
CA LEU A 253 -13.13 3.90 13.19
C LEU A 253 -12.83 2.63 13.96
N ARG A 254 -11.64 2.04 13.76
CA ARG A 254 -11.24 0.82 14.46
C ARG A 254 -11.25 0.97 15.98
N LEU A 255 -10.84 2.13 16.50
CA LEU A 255 -10.94 2.43 17.93
C LEU A 255 -12.40 2.53 18.40
N ALA A 256 -13.27 3.21 17.64
CA ALA A 256 -14.70 3.29 17.94
C ALA A 256 -15.35 1.91 17.97
N GLU A 257 -14.98 1.05 17.01
CA GLU A 257 -15.46 -0.34 16.92
C GLU A 257 -15.07 -1.18 18.12
N LEU A 258 -13.85 -1.01 18.67
CA LEU A 258 -13.48 -1.72 19.89
C LEU A 258 -14.35 -1.27 21.07
N TYR A 259 -14.63 0.03 21.22
CA TYR A 259 -15.52 0.51 22.28
C TYR A 259 -16.95 -0.02 22.12
N ASP A 260 -17.47 -0.04 20.89
CA ASP A 260 -18.77 -0.62 20.55
C ASP A 260 -18.84 -2.10 20.93
N ILE A 261 -17.85 -2.90 20.52
CA ILE A 261 -17.72 -4.32 20.88
C ILE A 261 -17.70 -4.51 22.39
N LEU A 262 -16.91 -3.72 23.12
CA LEU A 262 -16.83 -3.81 24.57
C LEU A 262 -18.16 -3.44 25.26
N ALA A 263 -18.92 -2.50 24.71
CA ALA A 263 -20.23 -2.14 25.23
C ALA A 263 -21.24 -3.29 25.06
N HIS A 264 -21.23 -3.96 23.90
CA HIS A 264 -22.03 -5.16 23.66
C HIS A 264 -21.62 -6.30 24.60
N GLU A 265 -20.32 -6.62 24.69
CA GLU A 265 -19.81 -7.66 25.59
C GLU A 265 -20.17 -7.40 27.06
N TYR A 266 -20.15 -6.13 27.49
CA TYR A 266 -20.56 -5.75 28.84
C TYR A 266 -22.04 -6.04 29.10
N VAL A 267 -22.92 -5.66 28.16
CA VAL A 267 -24.36 -5.90 28.25
C VAL A 267 -24.71 -7.39 28.22
N GLU A 268 -23.98 -8.18 27.42
CA GLU A 268 -24.14 -9.63 27.39
C GLU A 268 -23.71 -10.29 28.70
N ALA A 269 -22.60 -9.84 29.30
CA ALA A 269 -22.10 -10.36 30.56
C ALA A 269 -22.94 -9.91 31.77
N VAL A 270 -23.44 -8.67 31.73
CA VAL A 270 -24.22 -8.04 32.79
C VAL A 270 -25.48 -7.44 32.17
N PRO A 271 -26.60 -8.18 32.12
CA PRO A 271 -27.83 -7.70 31.50
C PRO A 271 -28.35 -6.42 32.16
N PRO A 272 -28.96 -5.48 31.41
CA PRO A 272 -29.36 -4.18 31.96
C PRO A 272 -30.49 -4.24 33.01
N VAL A 273 -31.25 -5.34 33.00
CA VAL A 273 -32.27 -5.65 34.03
C VAL A 273 -31.67 -6.15 35.34
N SER A 274 -30.38 -6.50 35.35
CA SER A 274 -29.70 -7.00 36.54
C SER A 274 -29.38 -5.88 37.52
N LEU A 275 -29.39 -6.19 38.82
CA LEU A 275 -28.92 -5.28 39.87
C LEU A 275 -27.40 -5.01 39.80
N ASP A 276 -26.66 -5.92 39.17
CA ASP A 276 -25.21 -5.79 39.01
C ASP A 276 -24.81 -4.87 37.85
N PHE A 277 -25.78 -4.39 37.07
CA PHE A 277 -25.53 -3.46 35.98
C PHE A 277 -25.09 -2.10 36.53
N ASP A 278 -23.84 -1.73 36.24
CA ASP A 278 -23.29 -0.40 36.49
C ASP A 278 -23.48 0.50 35.25
N PRO A 279 -24.34 1.53 35.33
CA PRO A 279 -24.56 2.46 34.23
C PRO A 279 -23.36 3.34 33.91
N ALA A 280 -22.55 3.70 34.91
CA ALA A 280 -21.40 4.58 34.71
C ALA A 280 -20.36 3.87 33.84
N ARG A 281 -20.09 2.59 34.16
CA ARG A 281 -19.19 1.75 33.38
C ARG A 281 -19.66 1.55 31.93
N PHE A 282 -20.97 1.41 31.71
CA PHE A 282 -21.52 1.36 30.35
C PHE A 282 -21.29 2.68 29.61
N GLN A 283 -21.55 3.81 30.27
CA GLN A 283 -21.38 5.14 29.69
C GLN A 283 -19.92 5.43 29.31
N ASP A 284 -18.97 4.97 30.11
CA ASP A 284 -17.53 5.08 29.84
C ASP A 284 -17.10 4.35 28.54
N LEU A 285 -17.91 3.41 28.04
CA LEU A 285 -17.71 2.74 26.75
C LEU A 285 -18.48 3.43 25.62
N VAL A 286 -19.69 3.90 25.90
CA VAL A 286 -20.58 4.54 24.91
C VAL A 286 -20.06 5.91 24.48
N ASP A 287 -19.66 6.77 25.42
CA ASP A 287 -19.27 8.15 25.13
C ASP A 287 -18.07 8.22 24.16
N PRO A 288 -16.97 7.46 24.35
CA PRO A 288 -15.87 7.46 23.39
C PRO A 288 -16.27 6.91 22.02
N ALA A 289 -17.07 5.85 21.95
CA ALA A 289 -17.52 5.28 20.67
C ALA A 289 -18.33 6.30 19.85
N VAL A 290 -19.33 6.93 20.48
CA VAL A 290 -20.17 7.96 19.84
C VAL A 290 -19.30 9.11 19.36
N HIS A 291 -18.43 9.65 20.22
CA HIS A 291 -17.58 10.78 19.87
C HIS A 291 -16.66 10.47 18.68
N LEU A 292 -16.07 9.27 18.63
CA LEU A 292 -15.20 8.86 17.53
C LEU A 292 -15.99 8.67 16.23
N TYR A 293 -17.15 8.03 16.27
CA TYR A 293 -17.99 7.88 15.08
C TYR A 293 -18.48 9.22 14.55
N GLU A 294 -18.92 10.14 15.42
CA GLU A 294 -19.31 11.50 15.02
C GLU A 294 -18.15 12.25 14.37
N SER A 295 -16.96 12.14 14.95
CA SER A 295 -15.75 12.79 14.42
C SER A 295 -15.43 12.27 13.01
N VAL A 296 -15.51 10.97 12.77
CA VAL A 296 -15.30 10.40 11.43
C VAL A 296 -16.44 10.78 10.48
N ALA A 297 -17.70 10.69 10.92
CA ALA A 297 -18.87 11.03 10.10
C ALA A 297 -18.90 12.52 9.67
N SER A 298 -18.25 13.40 10.43
CA SER A 298 -18.12 14.82 10.10
C SER A 298 -17.13 15.11 8.95
N ASN A 299 -16.28 14.16 8.58
CA ASN A 299 -15.26 14.34 7.54
C ASN A 299 -15.83 14.09 6.13
N ASP A 300 -16.19 15.18 5.45
CA ASP A 300 -16.70 15.15 4.07
C ASP A 300 -15.68 14.62 3.05
N GLY A 301 -16.17 13.85 2.08
CA GLY A 301 -15.36 13.32 0.98
C GLY A 301 -14.56 12.05 1.29
N SER A 302 -14.66 11.52 2.52
CA SER A 302 -14.07 10.23 2.91
C SER A 302 -15.03 9.06 2.67
N THR A 303 -14.48 7.87 2.41
CA THR A 303 -15.30 6.65 2.31
C THR A 303 -15.81 6.19 3.69
N GLU A 304 -15.00 6.48 4.71
CA GLU A 304 -15.17 6.20 6.12
C GLU A 304 -16.41 6.90 6.69
N LYS A 305 -16.79 8.06 6.16
CA LYS A 305 -17.97 8.81 6.60
C LYS A 305 -19.25 7.96 6.56
N LEU A 306 -19.53 7.30 5.44
CA LEU A 306 -20.77 6.52 5.29
C LEU A 306 -20.79 5.31 6.22
N GLU A 307 -19.63 4.71 6.45
CA GLU A 307 -19.45 3.63 7.39
C GLU A 307 -19.68 4.11 8.83
N ALA A 308 -19.04 5.21 9.22
CA ALA A 308 -19.18 5.82 10.54
C ALA A 308 -20.63 6.19 10.85
N SER A 309 -21.33 6.86 9.94
CA SER A 309 -22.73 7.27 10.14
C SER A 309 -23.64 6.07 10.37
N ARG A 310 -23.49 4.99 9.58
CA ARG A 310 -24.32 3.79 9.72
C ARG A 310 -24.03 3.03 11.01
N ARG A 311 -22.75 2.91 11.37
CA ARG A 311 -22.36 2.28 12.64
C ARG A 311 -22.85 3.10 13.84
N LEU A 312 -22.75 4.43 13.78
CA LEU A 312 -23.30 5.31 14.81
C LEU A 312 -24.81 5.13 14.97
N GLU A 313 -25.58 5.12 13.88
CA GLU A 313 -27.03 4.92 13.94
C GLU A 313 -27.40 3.57 14.58
N ALA A 314 -26.70 2.50 14.18
CA ALA A 314 -26.90 1.17 14.76
C ALA A 314 -26.54 1.15 16.26
N PHE A 315 -25.42 1.78 16.63
CA PHE A 315 -24.95 1.84 18.00
C PHE A 315 -25.89 2.65 18.91
N LEU A 316 -26.39 3.79 18.44
CA LEU A 316 -27.38 4.58 19.17
C LEU A 316 -28.72 3.85 19.33
N ALA A 317 -29.13 3.04 18.34
CA ALA A 317 -30.31 2.19 18.50
C ALA A 317 -30.09 1.13 19.58
N PHE A 318 -28.90 0.54 19.66
CA PHE A 318 -28.52 -0.39 20.72
C PHE A 318 -28.56 0.27 22.10
N THR A 319 -27.99 1.47 22.28
CA THR A 319 -28.02 2.16 23.58
C THR A 319 -29.43 2.50 24.05
N LEU A 320 -30.34 2.87 23.13
CA LEU A 320 -31.76 3.09 23.45
C LEU A 320 -32.46 1.81 23.94
N VAL A 321 -32.12 0.65 23.38
CA VAL A 321 -32.65 -0.65 23.85
C VAL A 321 -32.16 -0.94 25.27
N VAL A 322 -30.87 -0.74 25.52
CA VAL A 322 -30.27 -0.91 26.86
C VAL A 322 -30.97 0.00 27.86
N ASP A 323 -31.14 1.28 27.54
CA ASP A 323 -31.82 2.22 28.44
C ASP A 323 -33.27 1.85 28.68
N ARG A 324 -34.02 1.42 27.65
CA ARG A 324 -35.39 0.92 27.84
C ARG A 324 -35.40 -0.24 28.83
N ASP A 325 -34.55 -1.23 28.63
CA ASP A 325 -34.55 -2.46 29.42
C ASP A 325 -34.15 -2.20 30.89
N ARG A 326 -33.36 -1.14 31.17
CA ARG A 326 -33.05 -0.69 32.55
C ARG A 326 -34.24 -0.15 33.32
N PHE A 327 -35.23 0.43 32.62
CA PHE A 327 -36.36 1.14 33.25
C PHE A 327 -37.71 0.44 33.08
N THR A 328 -37.76 -0.70 32.39
CA THR A 328 -39.00 -1.46 32.17
C THR A 328 -39.15 -2.53 33.27
N PHE A 329 -39.99 -2.25 34.27
CA PHE A 329 -40.42 -3.18 35.32
C PHE A 329 -41.88 -3.64 35.13
#